data_AF-A0A316A6I1-F1
#
_entry.id   AF-A0A316A6I1-F1
#
_cell.length_a   1.000
_cell.length_b   1.000
_cell.length_c   1.000
_cell.angle_alpha   90.00
_cell.angle_beta   90.00
_cell.angle_gamma   90.00
#
_symmetry.space_group_name_H-M   'P 1'
#
loop_
_entity.id
_entity.type
_entity.pdbx_description
1 polymer ?
#
loop_
_entity_poly.entity_id
_entity_poly.type
_entity_poly.pdbx_seq_one_letter_code
_entity_poly.pdbx_strand_id
1 'polypeptide(L)' 'MTAKEALHHYYKESGDSQPEIASKLKISQSSVHNWLSGKKEIPMESYCAIAKLCGIELLQLLPEDWKSALANEK' A
#
# COMPACT_ATOMS: atom_id res chain seq x y z
N MET A 1 8.10 -7.87 -0.12
CA MET A 1 7.20 -7.06 -0.97
C MET A 1 6.90 -5.77 -0.24
N THR A 2 7.14 -4.63 -0.89
CA THR A 2 6.87 -3.28 -0.38
C THR A 2 5.42 -2.86 -0.63
N ALA A 3 4.96 -1.77 0.01
CA ALA A 3 3.62 -1.21 -0.23
C ALA A 3 3.37 -0.81 -1.69
N LYS A 4 4.38 -0.28 -2.35
CA LYS A 4 4.31 0.05 -3.77
C LYS A 4 4.14 -1.20 -4.62
N GLU A 5 4.93 -2.24 -4.36
CA GLU A 5 4.86 -3.49 -5.11
C GLU A 5 3.51 -4.19 -4.91
N ALA A 6 3.00 -4.24 -3.68
CA ALA A 6 1.70 -4.81 -3.37
C ALA A 6 0.57 -4.08 -4.13
N LEU A 7 0.55 -2.74 -4.07
CA LEU A 7 -0.44 -1.94 -4.77
C LEU A 7 -0.36 -2.11 -6.30
N HIS A 8 0.86 -2.20 -6.84
CA HIS A 8 1.08 -2.38 -8.27
C HIS A 8 0.70 -3.78 -8.76
N HIS A 9 0.91 -4.80 -7.93
CA HIS A 9 0.44 -6.16 -8.18
C HIS A 9 -1.09 -6.22 -8.18
N TYR A 10 -1.72 -5.66 -7.14
CA TYR A 10 -3.18 -5.55 -7.07
C TYR A 10 -3.78 -4.82 -8.28
N TYR A 11 -3.19 -3.69 -8.70
CA TYR A 11 -3.65 -2.95 -9.87
C TYR A 11 -3.62 -3.79 -11.16
N LYS A 12 -2.62 -4.66 -11.32
CA LYS A 12 -2.52 -5.53 -12.50
C LYS A 12 -3.48 -6.72 -12.47
N GLU A 13 -3.76 -7.28 -11.29
CA GLU A 13 -4.55 -8.50 -11.16
C GLU A 13 -6.06 -8.25 -10.95
N SER A 14 -6.42 -7.14 -10.30
CA SER A 14 -7.82 -6.82 -9.99
C SER A 14 -8.64 -6.41 -11.23
N GLY A 15 -7.99 -5.90 -12.26
CA GLY A 15 -8.66 -5.24 -13.39
C GLY A 15 -9.27 -3.87 -13.04
N ASP A 16 -9.08 -3.39 -11.81
CA ASP A 16 -9.58 -2.08 -11.38
C ASP A 16 -8.80 -0.95 -12.06
N SER A 17 -9.51 0.12 -12.40
CA SER A 17 -8.89 1.37 -12.81
C SER A 17 -8.33 2.15 -11.61
N GLN A 18 -7.38 3.06 -11.85
CA GLN A 18 -6.83 3.94 -10.80
C GLN A 18 -7.90 4.73 -10.00
N PRO A 19 -8.98 5.28 -10.59
CA PRO A 19 -10.04 5.93 -9.82
C PRO A 19 -10.86 4.96 -8.96
N GLU A 20 -11.04 3.71 -9.40
CA GLU A 20 -11.71 2.68 -8.58
C GLU A 20 -10.87 2.31 -7.36
N ILE A 21 -9.56 2.10 -7.56
CA ILE A 21 -8.62 1.87 -6.46
C ILE A 21 -8.62 3.06 -5.49
N ALA A 22 -8.62 4.29 -6.02
CA ALA A 22 -8.66 5.49 -5.20
C ALA A 22 -9.95 5.55 -4.35
N SER A 23 -11.08 5.16 -4.94
CA SER A 23 -12.36 5.06 -4.24
C SER A 23 -12.34 3.99 -3.14
N LYS A 24 -11.77 2.82 -3.41
CA LYS A 24 -11.60 1.73 -2.41
C LYS A 24 -10.68 2.14 -1.26
N LEU A 25 -9.61 2.88 -1.56
CA LEU A 25 -8.66 3.42 -0.57
C LEU A 25 -9.14 4.72 0.09
N LYS A 26 -10.26 5.31 -0.36
CA LYS A 26 -10.79 6.61 0.09
C LYS A 26 -9.77 7.75 0.00
N ILE A 27 -9.02 7.79 -1.10
CA ILE A 27 -8.02 8.83 -1.41
C ILE A 27 -8.25 9.42 -2.78
N SER A 28 -7.49 10.47 -3.13
CA SER A 28 -7.54 11.04 -4.48
C SER A 28 -6.93 10.08 -5.53
N GLN A 29 -7.50 10.08 -6.73
CA GLN A 29 -6.92 9.35 -7.87
C GLN A 29 -5.49 9.81 -8.19
N SER A 30 -5.21 11.11 -8.01
CA SER A 30 -3.87 11.67 -8.14
C SER A 30 -2.86 11.02 -7.18
N SER A 31 -3.27 10.70 -5.95
CA SER A 31 -2.42 9.97 -5.00
C SER A 31 -2.05 8.59 -5.52
N VAL A 32 -3.04 7.82 -6.01
CA VAL A 32 -2.82 6.49 -6.59
C VAL A 32 -1.89 6.57 -7.80
N HIS A 33 -2.12 7.52 -8.71
CA HIS A 33 -1.26 7.73 -9.88
C HIS A 33 0.19 8.01 -9.48
N ASN A 34 0.40 8.90 -8.50
CA ASN A 34 1.73 9.27 -8.02
C ASN A 34 2.46 8.09 -7.38
N TRP A 35 1.76 7.24 -6.63
CA TRP A 35 2.32 6.04 -6.01
C TRP A 35 2.71 4.98 -7.03
N LEU A 36 1.81 4.67 -7.97
CA LEU A 36 2.05 3.68 -9.03
C LEU A 36 3.17 4.13 -9.98
N SER A 37 3.23 5.42 -10.29
CA SER A 37 4.28 6.01 -11.13
C SER A 37 5.62 6.20 -10.40
N GLY A 38 5.66 5.99 -9.08
CA GLY A 38 6.85 6.22 -8.25
C GLY A 38 7.25 7.70 -8.09
N LYS A 39 6.37 8.64 -8.43
CA LYS A 39 6.60 10.09 -8.23
C LYS A 39 6.58 10.48 -6.76
N LYS A 40 5.82 9.73 -5.95
CA LYS A 40 5.69 9.98 -4.51
C LYS A 40 5.67 8.65 -3.76
N GLU A 41 6.33 8.62 -2.61
CA GLU A 41 6.25 7.48 -1.71
C GLU A 41 4.87 7.38 -1.05
N ILE A 42 4.52 6.16 -0.64
CA ILE A 42 3.27 5.87 0.03
C ILE A 42 3.44 6.25 1.50
N PRO A 43 2.60 7.15 2.06
CA PRO A 43 2.67 7.48 3.47
C PRO A 43 2.25 6.27 4.31
N MET A 44 2.85 6.12 5.50
CA MET A 44 2.58 5.01 6.43
C MET A 44 1.09 4.88 6.78
N GLU A 45 0.37 5.99 6.87
CA GLU A 45 -1.08 6.02 7.11
C GLU A 45 -1.88 5.19 6.09
N SER A 46 -1.38 5.07 4.86
CA SER A 46 -2.00 4.30 3.78
C SER A 46 -1.65 2.82 3.82
N TYR A 47 -0.63 2.39 4.59
CA TYR A 47 -0.18 0.99 4.59
C TYR A 47 -1.28 0.05 5.07
N CYS A 48 -2.03 0.42 6.10
CA CYS A 48 -3.15 -0.38 6.60
C CYS A 48 -4.26 -0.53 5.54
N ALA A 49 -4.59 0.54 4.81
CA ALA A 49 -5.59 0.49 3.75
C ALA A 49 -5.14 -0.38 2.57
N ILE A 50 -3.87 -0.25 2.16
CA ILE A 50 -3.28 -1.04 1.08
C ILE A 50 -3.18 -2.51 1.47
N ALA A 51 -2.78 -2.83 2.71
CA ALA A 51 -2.75 -4.18 3.24
C ALA A 51 -4.11 -4.87 3.10
N LYS A 52 -5.16 -4.19 3.57
CA LYS A 52 -6.55 -4.66 3.47
C LYS A 52 -7.01 -4.81 2.03
N LEU A 53 -6.69 -3.85 1.16
CA LEU A 53 -7.06 -3.90 -0.26
C LEU A 53 -6.41 -5.10 -0.96
N CYS A 54 -5.13 -5.34 -0.69
CA CYS A 54 -4.35 -6.39 -1.33
C CYS A 54 -4.53 -7.76 -0.65
N GLY A 55 -5.26 -7.85 0.46
CA GLY A 55 -5.46 -9.09 1.21
C GLY A 55 -4.20 -9.62 1.88
N ILE A 56 -3.25 -8.75 2.22
CA ILE A 56 -1.97 -9.11 2.86
C ILE A 56 -1.88 -8.54 4.26
N GLU A 57 -1.08 -9.17 5.11
CA GLU A 57 -0.84 -8.68 6.47
C GLU A 57 0.00 -7.39 6.44
N LEU A 58 -0.39 -6.41 7.27
CA LEU A 58 0.35 -5.15 7.39
C LEU A 58 1.83 -5.38 7.71
N LEU A 59 2.13 -6.34 8.57
CA LEU A 59 3.51 -6.72 8.93
C LEU A 59 4.36 -7.08 7.70
N GLN A 60 3.78 -7.65 6.64
CA GLN A 60 4.53 -8.00 5.43
C GLN A 60 4.95 -6.77 4.63
N LEU A 61 4.21 -5.66 4.75
CA LEU A 61 4.47 -4.38 4.08
C LEU A 61 5.45 -3.49 4.84
N LEU A 62 5.61 -3.71 6.14
CA LEU A 62 6.48 -2.89 6.99
C LEU A 62 7.96 -3.10 6.64
N PRO A 63 8.77 -2.03 6.65
CA PRO A 63 10.23 -2.12 6.64
C PRO A 63 10.74 -2.94 7.82
N GLU A 64 11.91 -3.57 7.66
CA GLU A 64 12.55 -4.39 8.70
C GLU A 64 12.87 -3.60 9.97
N ASP A 65 13.20 -2.32 9.83
CA ASP A 65 13.39 -1.39 10.95
C ASP A 65 12.15 -1.33 11.87
N TRP A 66 10.96 -1.26 11.28
CA TRP A 66 9.71 -1.18 12.04
C TRP A 66 9.28 -2.53 12.59
N LYS A 67 9.58 -3.62 11.89
CA LYS A 67 9.36 -4.98 12.42
C LYS A 67 10.17 -5.21 13.68
N SER A 68 11.42 -4.75 13.69
CA SER A 68 12.33 -4.89 14.83
C SER A 68 11.87 -4.04 16.03
N ALA A 69 11.32 -2.85 15.79
CA ALA A 69 10.70 -2.03 16.83
C ALA A 69 9.49 -2.72 17.47
N LEU A 70 8.59 -3.30 16.67
CA LEU A 70 7.40 -4.02 17.14
C LEU A 70 7.74 -5.35 17.85
N ALA A 71 8.85 -5.99 17.50
CA ALA A 71 9.28 -7.26 18.08
C ALA A 71 9.95 -7.11 19.46
N ASN A 72 10.54 -5.95 19.74
CA ASN A 72 11.24 -5.67 21.00
C ASN A 72 10.32 -5.13 22.12
N GLU A 73 9.03 -4.95 21.87
CA GLU A 73 8.02 -4.59 22.88
C GLU A 73 7.41 -5.83 23.59
N LYS A 74 8.21 -6.87 23.86
CA LYS A 74 7.78 -8.07 24.61
C LYS A 74 8.62 -8.35 25.83
#